data_AF-A0A7J3XF52-F1
#
_entry.id   AF-A0A7J3XF52-F1
#
_cell.length_a   1.000
_cell.length_b   1.000
_cell.length_c   1.000
_cell.angle_alpha   90.00
_cell.angle_beta   90.00
_cell.angle_gamma   90.00
#
_symmetry.space_group_name_H-M   'P 1'
#
loop_
_entity.id
_entity.type
_entity.pdbx_description
1 polymer ?
#
loop_
_entity_poly.entity_id
_entity_poly.type
_entity_poly.pdbx_seq_one_letter_code
_entity_poly.pdbx_strand_id
1 'polypeptide(L)'
;MQPVRYSGLSEDEVSAVRSVARGLSYFARERVYGYVDRIANAFSVTTLRQVLTEFLRDLKSEQDRGADVFMPSAKDVETFLRIAERDLSIAKVVASLALAYSWTPRKEQEEVPEEQEGGGK
;
A
#
# COMPACT_ATOMS: atom_id res chain seq x y z
N MET A 1 10.92 -3.28 -21.47
CA MET A 1 9.77 -2.55 -20.87
C MET A 1 10.29 -1.25 -20.29
N GLN A 2 9.54 -0.16 -20.43
CA GLN A 2 9.88 1.08 -19.72
C GLN A 2 9.57 0.92 -18.22
N PRO A 3 10.38 1.49 -17.32
CA PRO A 3 10.14 1.42 -15.90
C PRO A 3 8.86 2.16 -15.52
N VAL A 4 8.04 1.57 -14.65
CA VAL A 4 6.85 2.23 -14.10
C VAL A 4 7.32 3.30 -13.13
N ARG A 5 6.89 4.54 -13.38
CA ARG A 5 7.13 5.66 -12.46
C ARG A 5 5.86 5.96 -11.71
N TYR A 6 5.97 6.23 -10.41
CA TYR A 6 4.82 6.61 -9.59
C TYR A 6 4.06 7.82 -10.18
N SER A 7 4.78 8.82 -10.71
CA SER A 7 4.19 10.00 -11.37
C SER A 7 3.50 9.71 -12.71
N GLY A 8 3.64 8.51 -13.25
CA GLY A 8 3.02 8.08 -14.51
C GLY A 8 1.87 7.10 -14.31
N LEU A 9 1.47 6.85 -13.05
CA LEU A 9 0.30 6.04 -12.72
C LEU A 9 -0.98 6.85 -12.92
N SER A 10 -2.06 6.17 -13.29
CA SER A 10 -3.40 6.79 -13.23
C SER A 10 -3.85 7.00 -11.79
N GLU A 11 -4.89 7.82 -11.57
CA GLU A 11 -5.47 8.02 -10.24
C GLU A 11 -5.91 6.71 -9.57
N ASP A 12 -6.52 5.79 -10.33
CA ASP A 12 -6.91 4.46 -9.84
C ASP A 12 -5.68 3.64 -9.41
N GLU A 13 -4.58 3.72 -10.16
CA GLU A 13 -3.33 3.03 -9.82
C GLU A 13 -2.64 3.65 -8.60
N VAL A 14 -2.63 4.98 -8.50
CA VAL A 14 -2.13 5.73 -7.35
C VAL A 14 -2.93 5.36 -6.10
N SER A 15 -4.26 5.34 -6.21
CA SER A 15 -5.17 4.96 -5.13
C SER A 15 -4.88 3.53 -4.65
N ALA A 16 -4.72 2.57 -5.57
CA ALA A 16 -4.37 1.20 -5.25
C ALA A 16 -3.03 1.07 -4.49
N VAL A 17 -1.99 1.77 -4.95
CA VAL A 17 -0.68 1.81 -4.27
C VAL A 17 -0.80 2.38 -2.85
N ARG A 18 -1.55 3.47 -2.69
CA ARG A 18 -1.80 4.11 -1.38
C ARG A 18 -2.62 3.21 -0.47
N SER A 19 -3.64 2.53 -0.99
CA SER A 19 -4.52 1.61 -0.27
C SER A 19 -3.72 0.44 0.34
N VAL A 20 -2.87 -0.22 -0.45
CA VAL A 20 -1.98 -1.28 0.05
C VAL A 20 -0.99 -0.74 1.08
N ALA A 21 -0.38 0.42 0.83
CA ALA A 21 0.53 1.05 1.78
C ALA A 21 -0.14 1.42 3.11
N ARG A 22 -1.40 1.90 3.10
CA ARG A 22 -2.18 2.19 4.32
C ARG A 22 -2.43 0.94 5.14
N GLY A 23 -2.81 -0.17 4.51
CA GLY A 23 -2.94 -1.44 5.23
C GLY A 23 -1.61 -1.91 5.82
N LEU A 24 -0.54 -1.82 5.04
CA LEU A 24 0.81 -2.23 5.46
C LEU A 24 1.36 -1.36 6.61
N SER A 25 0.96 -0.09 6.67
CA SER A 25 1.37 0.86 7.71
C SER A 25 1.03 0.41 9.12
N TYR A 26 0.00 -0.44 9.30
CA TYR A 26 -0.34 -1.02 10.60
C TYR A 26 0.84 -1.79 11.18
N PHE A 27 1.42 -2.71 10.40
CA PHE A 27 2.56 -3.50 10.86
C PHE A 27 3.80 -2.64 11.09
N ALA A 28 4.00 -1.59 10.30
CA ALA A 28 5.06 -0.62 10.57
C ALA A 28 4.87 0.12 11.90
N ARG A 29 3.63 0.52 12.25
CA ARG A 29 3.28 1.14 13.56
C ARG A 29 3.57 0.19 14.71
N GLU A 30 3.21 -1.08 14.55
CA GLU A 30 3.47 -2.14 15.52
C GLU A 30 4.94 -2.62 15.53
N ARG A 31 5.83 -1.95 14.79
CA ARG A 31 7.26 -2.28 14.66
C ARG A 31 7.54 -3.68 14.10
N VAL A 32 6.57 -4.26 13.38
CA VAL A 32 6.66 -5.51 12.65
C VAL A 32 7.09 -5.21 11.21
N TYR A 33 8.38 -4.90 11.02
CA TYR A 33 8.90 -4.47 9.71
C TYR A 33 9.08 -5.61 8.69
N GLY A 34 8.95 -6.87 9.12
CA GLY A 34 9.17 -8.03 8.24
C GLY A 34 8.29 -8.04 6.98
N TYR A 35 7.08 -7.48 7.02
CA TYR A 35 6.25 -7.32 5.81
C TYR A 35 6.77 -6.22 4.89
N VAL A 36 7.12 -5.06 5.46
CA VAL A 36 7.66 -3.90 4.74
C VAL A 36 8.96 -4.29 4.02
N ASP A 37 9.89 -4.92 4.74
CA ASP A 37 11.20 -5.30 4.22
C ASP A 37 11.07 -6.33 3.10
N ARG A 38 10.22 -7.35 3.27
CA ARG A 38 10.03 -8.40 2.27
C ARG A 38 9.29 -7.92 1.03
N ILE A 39 8.37 -6.96 1.16
CA ILE A 39 7.74 -6.29 0.01
C ILE A 39 8.77 -5.44 -0.74
N ALA A 40 9.55 -4.61 -0.04
CA ALA A 40 10.56 -3.74 -0.64
C ALA A 40 11.66 -4.52 -1.39
N ASN A 41 11.98 -5.72 -0.90
CA ASN A 41 13.03 -6.58 -1.43
C ASN A 41 12.50 -7.78 -2.23
N ALA A 42 11.22 -7.78 -2.62
CA ALA A 42 10.70 -8.81 -3.50
C ALA A 42 11.47 -8.81 -4.84
N PHE A 43 12.00 -9.97 -5.23
CA PHE A 43 12.76 -10.15 -6.48
C PHE A 43 11.92 -10.81 -7.59
N SER A 44 10.70 -11.25 -7.26
CA SER A 44 9.74 -11.78 -8.22
C SER A 44 8.31 -11.43 -7.81
N VAL A 45 7.40 -11.38 -8.80
CA VAL A 45 5.96 -11.21 -8.54
C VAL A 45 5.41 -12.35 -7.68
N THR A 46 5.94 -13.57 -7.83
CA THR A 46 5.55 -14.73 -7.01
C THR A 46 5.90 -14.51 -5.54
N THR A 47 7.11 -14.03 -5.25
CA THR A 47 7.53 -13.68 -3.89
C THR A 47 6.67 -12.54 -3.33
N LEU A 48 6.38 -11.51 -4.14
CA LEU A 48 5.50 -10.42 -3.73
C LEU A 48 4.09 -10.94 -3.38
N ARG A 49 3.50 -11.80 -4.22
CA ARG A 49 2.20 -12.44 -3.98
C ARG A 49 2.17 -13.23 -2.69
N GLN A 50 3.21 -14.01 -2.42
CA GLN A 50 3.33 -14.75 -1.17
C GLN A 50 3.31 -13.81 0.04
N VAL A 51 4.17 -12.78 0.03
CA VAL A 51 4.27 -11.84 1.16
C VAL A 51 2.97 -11.05 1.34
N LEU A 52 2.33 -10.61 0.24
CA LEU A 52 1.02 -9.97 0.29
C LEU A 52 -0.06 -10.88 0.89
N THR A 53 -0.02 -12.18 0.59
CA THR A 53 -0.97 -13.15 1.15
C THR A 53 -0.81 -13.29 2.65
N GLU A 54 0.43 -13.40 3.14
CA GLU A 54 0.74 -13.45 4.56
C GLU A 54 0.34 -12.14 5.27
N PHE A 55 0.69 -11.00 4.66
CA PHE A 55 0.34 -9.66 5.13
C PHE A 55 -1.18 -9.49 5.28
N LEU A 56 -1.96 -9.75 4.23
CA LEU A 56 -3.41 -9.56 4.24
C LEU A 56 -4.10 -10.53 5.21
N ARG A 57 -3.59 -11.76 5.33
CA ARG A 57 -4.10 -12.75 6.29
C ARG A 57 -3.90 -12.27 7.73
N ASP A 58 -2.70 -11.79 8.06
CA ASP A 58 -2.42 -11.29 9.40
C ASP A 58 -3.19 -9.99 9.68
N LEU A 59 -3.30 -9.09 8.69
CA LEU A 59 -4.08 -7.86 8.83
C LEU A 59 -5.55 -8.17 9.13
N LYS A 60 -6.12 -9.18 8.44
CA LYS A 60 -7.47 -9.66 8.73
C LYS A 60 -7.57 -10.24 10.14
N SER A 61 -6.58 -11.01 10.60
CA SER A 61 -6.57 -11.52 11.98
C SER A 61 -6.55 -10.40 13.01
N GLU A 62 -5.85 -9.30 12.75
CA GLU A 62 -5.79 -8.15 13.65
C GLU A 62 -7.12 -7.39 13.64
N GLN A 63 -7.75 -7.24 12.46
CA GLN A 63 -9.11 -6.72 12.35
C GLN A 63 -10.11 -7.54 13.19
N ASP A 64 -10.05 -8.87 13.10
CA ASP A 64 -10.94 -9.78 13.83
C ASP A 64 -10.73 -9.72 15.35
N ARG A 65 -9.55 -9.28 15.80
CA ARG A 65 -9.24 -8.98 17.22
C ARG A 65 -9.71 -7.59 17.66
N GLY A 66 -10.28 -6.79 16.76
CA GLY A 66 -10.76 -5.45 17.03
C GLY A 66 -9.70 -4.36 16.87
N ALA A 67 -8.56 -4.65 16.25
CA ALA A 67 -7.57 -3.62 15.95
C ALA A 67 -8.09 -2.64 14.88
N ASP A 68 -7.74 -1.38 15.04
CA ASP A 68 -8.09 -0.31 14.10
C ASP A 68 -7.16 -0.35 12.87
N VAL A 69 -7.52 -1.20 11.90
CA VAL A 69 -6.75 -1.44 10.67
C VAL A 69 -7.47 -0.94 9.42
N PHE A 70 -6.69 -0.44 8.46
CA PHE A 70 -7.19 -0.11 7.13
C PHE A 70 -7.12 -1.37 6.25
N MET A 71 -8.24 -1.83 5.71
CA MET A 71 -8.28 -2.99 4.82
C MET A 71 -8.26 -2.55 3.36
N PRO A 72 -7.21 -2.88 2.58
CA PRO A 72 -7.21 -2.64 1.14
C PRO A 72 -8.34 -3.41 0.46
N SER A 73 -9.00 -2.80 -0.53
CA SER A 73 -10.06 -3.47 -1.28
C SER A 73 -9.50 -4.54 -2.22
N ALA A 74 -10.33 -5.52 -2.63
CA ALA A 74 -9.92 -6.51 -3.62
C ALA A 74 -9.48 -5.86 -4.95
N LYS A 75 -10.19 -4.81 -5.41
CA LYS A 75 -9.83 -4.04 -6.59
C LYS A 75 -8.44 -3.41 -6.46
N ASP A 76 -8.12 -2.84 -5.30
CA ASP A 76 -6.81 -2.20 -5.06
C ASP A 76 -5.68 -3.23 -5.05
N VAL A 77 -5.88 -4.38 -4.41
CA VAL A 77 -4.88 -5.46 -4.39
C VAL A 77 -4.65 -6.01 -5.80
N GLU A 78 -5.70 -6.23 -6.58
CA GLU A 78 -5.58 -6.66 -7.98
C GLU A 78 -4.84 -5.62 -8.83
N THR A 79 -5.19 -4.35 -8.67
CA THR A 79 -4.58 -3.24 -9.42
C THR A 79 -3.10 -3.12 -9.08
N PHE A 80 -2.74 -3.17 -7.79
CA PHE A 80 -1.35 -3.18 -7.34
C PHE A 80 -0.56 -4.35 -7.95
N LEU A 81 -1.11 -5.56 -7.95
CA LEU A 81 -0.46 -6.72 -8.56
C LEU A 81 -0.22 -6.54 -10.06
N ARG A 82 -1.18 -5.96 -10.81
CA ARG A 82 -0.99 -5.67 -12.25
C ARG A 82 0.12 -4.64 -12.49
N ILE A 83 0.25 -3.65 -11.61
CA ILE A 83 1.37 -2.68 -11.68
C ILE A 83 2.70 -3.40 -11.40
N ALA A 84 2.75 -4.25 -10.38
CA ALA A 84 3.95 -5.00 -10.01
C ALA A 84 4.38 -6.04 -11.07
N GLU A 85 3.42 -6.60 -11.81
CA GLU A 85 3.69 -7.46 -12.98
C GLU A 85 4.38 -6.71 -14.13
N ARG A 86 4.12 -5.40 -14.26
CA ARG A 86 4.77 -4.54 -15.25
C ARG A 86 6.16 -4.09 -14.78
N ASP A 87 6.29 -3.73 -13.51
CA ASP A 87 7.55 -3.33 -12.89
C ASP A 87 7.48 -3.50 -11.37
N LEU A 88 8.28 -4.44 -10.85
CA LEU A 88 8.30 -4.80 -9.44
C LEU A 88 8.86 -3.68 -8.54
N SER A 89 9.56 -2.69 -9.10
CA SER A 89 10.10 -1.57 -8.33
C SER A 89 9.01 -0.75 -7.62
N ILE A 90 7.75 -0.83 -8.07
CA ILE A 90 6.62 -0.22 -7.39
C ILE A 90 6.44 -0.71 -5.94
N ALA A 91 6.88 -1.93 -5.63
CA ALA A 91 6.82 -2.47 -4.28
C ALA A 91 7.63 -1.65 -3.27
N LYS A 92 8.73 -1.02 -3.72
CA LYS A 92 9.51 -0.07 -2.90
C LYS A 92 8.72 1.19 -2.58
N VAL A 93 7.92 1.68 -3.51
CA VAL A 93 7.05 2.84 -3.28
C VAL A 93 6.00 2.51 -2.21
N VAL A 94 5.36 1.34 -2.30
CA VAL A 94 4.43 0.87 -1.25
C VAL A 94 5.11 0.80 0.11
N ALA A 95 6.31 0.22 0.19
CA ALA A 95 7.06 0.13 1.44
C ALA A 95 7.41 1.52 2.01
N SER A 96 7.89 2.45 1.17
CA SER A 96 8.19 3.82 1.59
C SER A 96 6.96 4.56 2.10
N LEU A 97 5.82 4.44 1.40
CA LEU A 97 4.56 5.06 1.82
C LEU A 97 4.04 4.42 3.12
N ALA A 98 4.13 3.10 3.28
CA ALA A 98 3.70 2.42 4.50
C ALA A 98 4.48 2.89 5.74
N LEU A 99 5.78 3.14 5.58
CA LEU A 99 6.61 3.74 6.63
C LEU A 99 6.21 5.19 6.91
N ALA A 100 5.97 6.01 5.87
CA ALA A 100 5.55 7.38 6.07
C ALA A 100 4.18 7.47 6.77
N TYR A 101 3.23 6.62 6.37
CA TYR A 101 1.90 6.53 6.98
C TYR A 101 1.92 5.96 8.40
N SER A 102 3.04 5.38 8.86
CA SER A 102 3.12 4.88 10.24
C SER A 102 3.39 5.98 11.26
N TRP A 103 3.85 7.16 10.84
CA TRP A 103 4.16 8.28 11.73
C TRP A 103 2.91 9.01 12.23
N THR A 104 1.85 9.01 11.43
CA THR A 104 0.62 9.78 11.69
C THR A 104 -0.47 8.89 12.26
N PRO A 105 -1.11 9.25 13.39
CA PRO A 105 -2.27 8.54 13.92
C PRO A 105 -3.41 8.46 12.88
N ARG A 106 -4.13 7.34 12.81
CA ARG A 106 -5.17 7.11 11.79
C ARG A 106 -6.25 8.20 11.74
N LYS A 107 -6.63 8.78 12.90
CA LYS A 107 -7.63 9.86 12.98
C LYS A 107 -7.32 11.05 12.07
N GLU A 108 -6.04 11.34 11.83
CA GLU A 108 -5.62 12.47 10.99
C GLU A 108 -5.50 12.09 9.50
N GLN A 109 -5.49 10.79 9.16
CA GLN A 109 -5.34 10.31 7.78
C GLN A 109 -6.67 10.30 6.99
N GLU A 110 -7.80 10.26 7.69
CA GLU A 110 -9.14 10.34 7.10
C GLU A 110 -9.60 11.80 6.86
N GLU A 111 -8.91 12.78 7.45
CA GLU A 111 -9.25 14.20 7.39
C GLU A 111 -8.57 14.99 6.24
N VAL A 112 -7.65 14.38 5.48
CA VAL A 112 -7.03 15.05 4.33
C VAL A 112 -8.03 15.07 3.17
N PRO A 113 -8.60 16.23 2.81
CA PRO A 113 -9.51 16.32 1.67
C PRO A 113 -8.71 16.06 0.38
N GLU A 114 -9.30 15.35 -0.58
CA GLU A 114 -8.83 15.39 -1.96
C GLU A 114 -8.73 16.86 -2.38
N GLU A 115 -7.53 17.31 -2.75
CA GLU A 115 -7.32 18.65 -3.29
C GLU A 115 -8.25 18.82 -4.49
N GLN A 116 -9.27 19.66 -4.34
CA GLN A 116 -10.08 20.11 -5.46
C GLN A 116 -9.21 21.03 -6.32
N GLU A 117 -8.58 20.49 -7.35
CA GLU A 117 -8.03 21.31 -8.43
C GLU A 117 -9.16 22.04 -9.18
N GLY A 118 -9.03 23.36 -9.30
CA GLY A 118 -9.39 24.04 -10.55
C GLY A 118 -10.82 24.58 -10.70
N GLY A 119 -11.29 25.40 -9.75
CA GLY A 119 -12.39 26.33 -10.00
C GLY A 119 -11.91 27.63 -10.63
N GLY A 120 -11.57 27.62 -11.92
CA GLY A 120 -11.28 28.83 -12.67
C GLY A 120 -12.50 29.74 -12.78
N LYS A 121 -12.31 31.03 -12.48
CA LYS A 121 -12.97 32.18 -13.09
C LYS A 121 -12.05 33.39 -13.01
#